data_AF-A0A7C2YHA5-F1
#
_entry.id   AF-A0A7C2YHA5-F1
#
_cell.length_a   1.000
_cell.length_b   1.000
_cell.length_c   1.000
_cell.angle_alpha   90.00
_cell.angle_beta   90.00
_cell.angle_gamma   90.00
#
_symmetry.space_group_name_H-M   'P 1'
#
loop_
_entity.id
_entity.type
_entity.pdbx_description
1 polymer ?
#
loop_
_entity_poly.entity_id
_entity_poly.type
_entity_poly.pdbx_seq_one_letter_code
_entity_poly.pdbx_strand_id
1 'polypeptide(L)'
;MTARRKVVLAAALLLLSCREATPARAPDKARPELFLLTSLPLAWSEGFDLDQPGSPALAALEAHYRVKLVDLPSQVPAGGLLLAAQPRALPAEELVALDKWVRAGGRMVLLADPMLEWPSDLPLGDKRRPPIAFPDTGL
;
A
#
# COMPACT_ATOMS: atom_id res chain seq x y z
N MET A 1 -3.99 -52.23 44.74
CA MET A 1 -4.17 -50.79 44.40
C MET A 1 -3.16 -50.23 43.39
N THR A 2 -2.28 -51.06 42.81
CA THR A 2 -1.16 -50.63 41.92
C THR A 2 -1.49 -50.65 40.41
N ALA A 3 -2.53 -51.37 39.98
CA ALA A 3 -2.91 -51.48 38.57
C ALA A 3 -3.65 -50.25 38.03
N ARG A 4 -4.51 -49.61 38.84
CA ARG A 4 -5.30 -48.43 38.42
C ARG A 4 -4.43 -47.18 38.17
N ARG A 5 -3.29 -47.05 38.88
CA ARG A 5 -2.35 -45.92 38.68
C ARG A 5 -1.59 -46.00 37.35
N LYS A 6 -1.31 -47.20 36.84
CA LYS A 6 -0.58 -47.38 35.58
C LYS A 6 -1.44 -47.05 34.35
N VAL A 7 -2.75 -47.36 34.42
CA VAL A 7 -3.70 -47.07 33.34
C VAL A 7 -3.93 -45.56 33.17
N VAL A 8 -3.99 -44.81 34.28
CA VAL A 8 -4.15 -43.35 34.25
C VAL A 8 -2.90 -42.67 33.65
N LEU A 9 -1.70 -43.20 33.90
CA LEU A 9 -0.46 -42.63 33.35
C LEU A 9 -0.33 -42.85 31.84
N ALA A 10 -0.77 -44.01 31.32
CA ALA A 10 -0.74 -44.30 29.89
C ALA A 10 -1.74 -43.45 29.09
N ALA A 11 -2.92 -43.16 29.65
CA ALA A 11 -3.90 -42.29 29.01
C ALA A 11 -3.45 -40.82 28.97
N ALA A 12 -2.70 -40.35 29.97
CA ALA A 12 -2.18 -38.99 30.00
C ALA A 12 -1.05 -38.75 28.97
N LEU A 13 -0.26 -39.78 28.64
CA LEU A 13 0.77 -39.69 27.61
C LEU A 13 0.21 -39.69 26.17
N LEU A 14 -0.92 -40.35 25.94
CA LEU A 14 -1.58 -40.37 24.61
C LEU A 14 -2.24 -39.03 24.26
N LEU A 15 -2.73 -38.28 25.25
CA LEU A 15 -3.33 -36.95 25.04
C LEU A 15 -2.29 -35.84 24.76
N LEU A 16 -1.01 -36.07 25.07
CA LEU A 16 0.07 -35.13 24.72
C LEU A 16 0.52 -35.24 23.26
N SER A 17 0.24 -36.37 22.59
CA SER A 17 0.71 -36.63 21.24
C SER A 17 -0.19 -36.04 20.14
N CYS A 18 -1.39 -35.58 20.48
CA CYS A 18 -2.30 -34.87 19.58
C CYS A 18 -2.15 -33.35 19.64
N ARG A 19 -1.02 -32.83 20.17
CA ARG A 19 -0.71 -31.41 20.04
C ARG A 19 -0.39 -31.18 18.56
N GLU A 20 -1.40 -30.78 17.80
CA GLU A 20 -1.28 -30.32 16.42
C GLU A 20 -0.06 -29.41 16.37
N ALA A 21 0.94 -29.80 15.59
CA ALA A 21 2.08 -28.96 15.34
C ALA A 21 1.53 -27.70 14.67
N THR A 22 1.37 -26.63 15.44
CA THR A 22 1.06 -25.31 14.91
C THR A 22 2.07 -25.08 13.81
N PRO A 23 1.67 -24.99 12.53
CA PRO A 23 2.63 -24.78 11.46
C PRO A 23 3.38 -23.51 11.84
N ALA A 24 4.69 -23.64 12.09
CA ALA A 24 5.53 -22.51 12.35
C ALA A 24 5.29 -21.55 11.19
N ARG A 25 4.69 -20.38 11.50
CA ARG A 25 4.41 -19.32 10.52
C ARG A 25 5.70 -19.14 9.75
N ALA A 26 5.70 -19.55 8.46
CA ALA A 26 6.84 -19.30 7.60
C ALA A 26 7.15 -17.80 7.73
N PRO A 27 8.44 -17.41 7.85
CA PRO A 27 8.79 -16.00 8.01
C PRO A 27 8.06 -15.22 6.92
N ASP A 28 7.18 -14.31 7.35
CA ASP A 28 6.30 -13.55 6.47
C ASP A 28 7.22 -12.95 5.40
N LYS A 29 7.11 -13.41 4.14
CA LYS A 29 7.94 -12.88 3.05
C LYS A 29 7.80 -11.37 3.13
N ALA A 30 8.90 -10.66 3.32
CA ALA A 30 8.86 -9.22 3.52
C ALA A 30 8.05 -8.60 2.38
N ARG A 31 6.92 -7.95 2.73
CA ARG A 31 6.01 -7.32 1.77
C ARG A 31 6.84 -6.44 0.81
N PRO A 32 6.65 -6.54 -0.51
CA PRO A 32 7.37 -5.72 -1.47
C PRO A 32 7.08 -4.23 -1.24
N GLU A 33 8.03 -3.36 -1.56
CA GLU A 33 7.84 -1.92 -1.46
C GLU A 33 6.99 -1.42 -2.64
N LEU A 34 5.99 -0.59 -2.33
CA LEU A 34 5.16 0.10 -3.31
C LEU A 34 5.28 1.60 -3.07
N PHE A 35 5.76 2.34 -4.04
CA PHE A 35 5.83 3.79 -4.00
C PHE A 35 4.49 4.34 -4.49
N LEU A 36 3.86 5.21 -3.71
CA LEU A 36 2.55 5.80 -4.00
C LEU A 36 2.71 7.29 -4.23
N LEU A 37 2.40 7.73 -5.45
CA LEU A 37 2.30 9.13 -5.85
C LEU A 37 0.82 9.46 -6.04
N THR A 38 0.24 10.32 -5.21
CA THR A 38 -1.19 10.62 -5.32
C THR A 38 -1.54 12.02 -4.85
N SER A 39 -2.55 12.62 -5.48
CA SER A 39 -3.20 13.83 -4.98
C SER A 39 -4.50 13.54 -4.23
N LEU A 40 -4.97 12.28 -4.26
CA LEU A 40 -6.17 11.84 -3.57
C LEU A 40 -5.90 11.79 -2.05
N PRO A 41 -6.92 12.06 -1.21
CA PRO A 41 -6.80 11.96 0.24
C PRO A 41 -6.79 10.48 0.69
N LEU A 42 -5.76 9.72 0.31
CA LEU A 42 -5.64 8.29 0.62
C LEU A 42 -4.92 8.03 1.94
N ALA A 43 -3.82 8.77 2.20
CA ALA A 43 -3.04 8.64 3.42
C ALA A 43 -3.56 9.52 4.55
N TRP A 44 -4.07 10.70 4.18
CA TRP A 44 -4.64 11.68 5.10
C TRP A 44 -5.98 12.17 4.56
N SER A 45 -6.86 12.57 5.46
CA SER A 45 -8.09 13.27 5.10
C SER A 45 -7.79 14.62 4.45
N GLU A 46 -8.79 15.24 3.81
CA GLU A 46 -8.65 16.59 3.21
C GLU A 46 -8.25 17.67 4.24
N GLY A 47 -8.49 17.42 5.52
CA GLY A 47 -8.08 18.26 6.64
C GLY A 47 -6.64 18.05 7.11
N PHE A 48 -5.88 17.12 6.51
CA PHE A 48 -4.54 16.72 6.93
C PHE A 48 -4.47 16.25 8.39
N ASP A 49 -5.50 15.54 8.82
CA ASP A 49 -5.55 14.95 10.16
C ASP A 49 -4.66 13.71 10.23
N LEU A 50 -3.69 13.72 11.14
CA LEU A 50 -2.74 12.62 11.34
C LEU A 50 -3.32 11.51 12.24
N ASP A 51 -4.35 11.83 13.03
CA ASP A 51 -4.95 10.89 13.97
C ASP A 51 -6.04 10.04 13.32
N GLN A 52 -6.46 10.41 12.11
CA GLN A 52 -7.43 9.63 11.34
C GLN A 52 -6.77 8.52 10.52
N PRO A 53 -7.40 7.34 10.46
CA PRO A 53 -6.90 6.25 9.64
C PRO A 53 -6.95 6.62 8.16
N GLY A 54 -5.99 6.10 7.39
CA GLY A 54 -5.99 6.22 5.94
C GLY A 54 -7.23 5.59 5.30
N SER A 55 -7.44 5.90 4.02
CA SER A 55 -8.57 5.39 3.25
C SER A 55 -8.60 3.85 3.18
N PRO A 56 -9.78 3.24 2.95
CA PRO A 56 -9.88 1.79 2.73
C PRO A 56 -9.01 1.29 1.57
N ALA A 57 -8.79 2.12 0.56
CA ALA A 57 -7.90 1.79 -0.55
C ALA A 57 -6.43 1.69 -0.11
N LEU A 58 -5.97 2.62 0.75
CA LEU A 58 -4.63 2.53 1.33
C LEU A 58 -4.49 1.28 2.21
N ALA A 59 -5.46 1.00 3.07
CA ALA A 59 -5.45 -0.21 3.89
C ALA A 59 -5.39 -1.50 3.06
N ALA A 60 -6.09 -1.55 1.92
CA ALA A 60 -6.03 -2.67 0.99
C ALA A 60 -4.65 -2.81 0.33
N LEU A 61 -3.99 -1.70 -0.04
CA LEU A 61 -2.61 -1.73 -0.54
C LEU A 61 -1.64 -2.21 0.54
N GLU A 62 -1.76 -1.70 1.76
CA GLU A 62 -0.89 -2.06 2.87
C GLU A 62 -1.03 -3.54 3.27
N ALA A 63 -2.18 -4.17 3.04
CA ALA A 63 -2.33 -5.61 3.25
C ALA A 63 -1.34 -6.45 2.41
N HIS A 64 -0.88 -5.94 1.27
CA HIS A 64 0.00 -6.65 0.34
C HIS A 64 1.39 -6.03 0.17
N TYR A 65 1.53 -4.73 0.45
CA TYR A 65 2.74 -3.95 0.18
C TYR A 65 3.23 -3.20 1.43
N ARG A 66 4.51 -2.85 1.43
CA ARG A 66 5.05 -1.76 2.26
C ARG A 66 4.91 -0.47 1.46
N VAL A 67 3.83 0.26 1.69
CA VAL A 67 3.53 1.51 0.96
C VAL A 67 4.47 2.62 1.44
N LYS A 68 5.07 3.34 0.49
CA LYS A 68 5.90 4.53 0.71
C LYS A 68 5.34 5.68 -0.10
N LEU A 69 4.91 6.75 0.56
CA LEU A 69 4.44 7.94 -0.12
C LEU A 69 5.63 8.68 -0.74
N VAL A 70 5.45 9.16 -1.97
CA VAL A 70 6.41 9.99 -2.70
C VAL A 70 5.68 11.15 -3.36
N ASP A 71 6.35 12.28 -3.46
CA ASP A 71 5.84 13.48 -4.12
C ASP A 71 6.30 13.56 -5.58
N LEU A 72 7.45 12.95 -5.90
CA LEU A 72 8.07 12.99 -7.22
C LEU A 72 8.52 11.59 -7.67
N PRO A 73 8.36 11.24 -8.96
CA PRO A 73 8.86 9.98 -9.51
C PRO A 73 10.37 9.76 -9.28
N SER A 74 11.17 10.82 -9.29
CA SER A 74 12.62 10.75 -9.05
C SER A 74 13.02 10.19 -7.68
N GLN A 75 12.10 10.14 -6.72
CA GLN A 75 12.32 9.52 -5.40
C GLN A 75 12.23 7.99 -5.41
N VAL A 76 11.75 7.39 -6.51
CA VAL A 76 11.58 5.95 -6.63
C VAL A 76 12.92 5.29 -6.99
N PRO A 77 13.39 4.28 -6.23
CA PRO A 77 14.64 3.59 -6.54
C PRO A 77 14.55 2.83 -7.88
N ALA A 78 15.71 2.55 -8.46
CA ALA A 78 15.81 1.77 -9.69
C ALA A 78 15.11 0.40 -9.54
N GLY A 79 14.29 0.02 -10.52
CA GLY A 79 13.53 -1.24 -10.50
C GLY A 79 12.35 -1.29 -9.52
N GLY A 80 11.99 -0.16 -8.89
CA GLY A 80 10.88 -0.05 -7.96
C GLY A 80 9.50 -0.25 -8.59
N LEU A 81 8.48 -0.33 -7.73
CA LEU A 81 7.06 -0.35 -8.10
C LEU A 81 6.43 1.00 -7.78
N LEU A 82 5.88 1.69 -8.78
CA LEU A 82 5.19 2.95 -8.61
C LEU A 82 3.70 2.80 -8.92
N LEU A 83 2.84 3.20 -7.99
CA LEU A 83 1.43 3.48 -8.25
C LEU A 83 1.24 5.00 -8.25
N ALA A 84 0.91 5.56 -9.41
CA ALA A 84 0.49 6.96 -9.50
C ALA A 84 -1.03 7.01 -9.61
N ALA A 85 -1.71 7.50 -8.57
CA ALA A 85 -3.16 7.58 -8.52
C ALA A 85 -3.59 9.05 -8.52
N GLN A 86 -4.12 9.52 -9.65
CA GLN A 86 -4.44 10.91 -9.93
C GLN A 86 -3.29 11.85 -9.50
N PRO A 87 -2.07 11.70 -10.05
CA PRO A 87 -0.98 12.60 -9.70
C PRO A 87 -1.32 14.03 -10.13
N ARG A 88 -0.75 15.02 -9.44
CA ARG A 88 -0.74 16.41 -9.94
C ARG A 88 0.16 16.53 -11.17
N ALA A 89 0.05 17.66 -11.88
CA ALA A 89 0.92 17.98 -13.00
C ALA A 89 2.39 17.87 -12.55
N LEU A 90 3.15 17.03 -13.25
CA LEU A 90 4.58 16.88 -13.01
C LEU A 90 5.34 17.87 -13.87
N PRO A 91 6.46 18.44 -13.37
CA PRO A 91 7.32 19.28 -14.17
C PRO A 91 8.03 18.44 -15.26
N ALA A 92 8.47 19.08 -16.34
CA ALA A 92 9.00 18.40 -17.52
C ALA A 92 10.20 17.50 -17.21
N GLU A 93 11.09 17.95 -16.32
CA GLU A 93 12.24 17.20 -15.85
C GLU A 93 11.86 15.89 -15.15
N GLU A 94 10.76 15.86 -14.41
CA GLU A 94 10.27 14.66 -13.73
C GLU A 94 9.60 13.69 -14.70
N LEU A 95 8.93 14.20 -15.74
CA LEU A 95 8.38 13.36 -16.82
C LEU A 95 9.51 12.67 -17.61
N VAL A 96 10.58 13.41 -17.92
CA VAL A 96 11.77 12.84 -18.58
C VAL A 96 12.49 11.84 -17.66
N ALA A 97 12.60 12.13 -16.37
CA ALA A 97 13.19 11.21 -15.40
C ALA A 97 12.35 9.93 -15.27
N LEU A 98 11.02 10.06 -15.23
CA LEU A 98 10.09 8.94 -15.19
C LEU A 98 10.20 8.06 -16.44
N ASP A 99 10.24 8.64 -17.65
CA ASP A 99 10.44 7.87 -18.90
C ASP A 99 11.75 7.08 -18.85
N LYS A 100 12.86 7.72 -18.47
CA LYS A 100 14.16 7.05 -18.30
C LYS A 100 14.11 5.93 -17.28
N TRP A 101 13.45 6.16 -16.14
CA TRP A 101 13.33 5.17 -15.07
C TRP A 101 12.49 3.95 -15.50
N VAL A 102 11.36 4.14 -16.20
CA VAL A 102 10.56 3.03 -16.74
C VAL A 102 11.38 2.24 -17.75
N ARG A 103 12.09 2.91 -18.67
CA ARG A 103 12.98 2.26 -19.65
C ARG A 103 14.13 1.48 -19.00
N ALA A 104 14.58 1.91 -17.82
CA ALA A 104 15.59 1.23 -17.02
C ALA A 104 15.04 0.04 -16.20
N GLY A 105 13.76 -0.32 -16.37
CA GLY A 105 13.13 -1.48 -15.72
C GLY A 105 12.25 -1.14 -14.52
N GLY A 106 12.02 0.16 -14.23
CA GLY A 106 10.98 0.59 -13.32
C GLY A 106 9.59 0.17 -13.80
N ARG A 107 8.68 -0.19 -12.88
CA ARG A 107 7.32 -0.60 -13.23
C ARG A 107 6.31 0.34 -12.59
N MET A 108 5.39 0.84 -13.40
CA MET A 108 4.39 1.80 -12.97
C MET A 108 2.98 1.39 -13.38
N VAL A 109 2.02 1.70 -12.51
CA VAL A 109 0.59 1.79 -12.84
C VAL A 109 0.16 3.24 -12.68
N LEU A 110 -0.46 3.80 -13.73
CA LEU A 110 -1.08 5.12 -13.71
C LEU A 110 -2.60 4.95 -13.69
N LEU A 111 -3.25 5.46 -12.64
CA LEU A 111 -4.69 5.60 -12.57
C LEU A 111 -5.00 7.10 -12.70
N ALA A 112 -5.52 7.49 -13.86
CA ALA A 112 -5.80 8.87 -14.21
C ALA A 112 -7.24 8.97 -14.71
N ASP A 113 -8.12 9.56 -13.90
CA ASP A 113 -9.50 9.84 -14.28
C ASP A 113 -9.55 11.20 -15.01
N PRO A 114 -10.01 11.24 -16.28
CA PRO A 114 -10.16 12.49 -17.02
C PRO A 114 -11.25 13.40 -16.45
N MET A 115 -12.20 12.87 -15.66
CA MET A 115 -13.28 13.61 -15.02
C MET A 115 -13.51 13.05 -13.60
N LEU A 116 -12.57 13.37 -12.70
CA LEU A 116 -12.57 12.80 -11.36
C LEU A 116 -13.77 13.30 -10.53
N GLU A 117 -14.68 12.38 -10.21
CA GLU A 117 -15.76 12.59 -9.26
C GLU A 117 -15.37 12.09 -7.86
N TRP A 118 -14.51 12.83 -7.17
CA TRP A 118 -14.12 12.51 -5.79
C TRP A 118 -14.93 13.32 -4.77
N PRO A 119 -15.57 12.68 -3.76
CA PRO A 119 -16.25 13.39 -2.68
C PRO A 119 -15.29 14.29 -1.91
N SER A 120 -15.71 15.53 -1.65
CA SER A 120 -14.85 16.53 -1.00
C SER A 120 -15.70 17.56 -0.27
N ASP A 121 -15.31 17.86 0.96
CA ASP A 121 -15.94 18.88 1.81
C ASP A 121 -15.39 20.29 1.48
N LEU A 122 -14.31 20.35 0.70
CA LEU A 122 -13.68 21.59 0.30
C LEU A 122 -14.48 22.30 -0.80
N PRO A 123 -14.53 23.65 -0.82
CA PRO A 123 -15.17 24.39 -1.91
C PRO A 123 -14.54 24.08 -3.28
N LEU A 124 -15.34 24.22 -4.34
CA LEU A 124 -14.83 24.15 -5.71
C LEU A 124 -13.73 25.21 -5.92
N GLY A 125 -12.63 24.81 -6.55
CA GLY A 125 -11.45 25.67 -6.77
C GLY A 125 -10.42 25.69 -5.64
N ASP A 126 -10.68 25.03 -4.50
CA ASP A 126 -9.66 24.86 -3.46
C ASP A 126 -8.49 24.02 -3.98
N LYS A 127 -7.26 24.54 -3.87
CA LYS A 127 -6.02 23.91 -4.37
C LYS A 127 -5.69 22.59 -3.68
N ARG A 128 -6.27 22.34 -2.50
CA ARG A 128 -6.09 21.08 -1.77
C ARG A 128 -6.91 19.95 -2.39
N ARG A 129 -7.94 20.26 -3.18
CA ARG A 129 -8.69 19.24 -3.92
C ARG A 129 -7.79 18.56 -4.96
N PRO A 130 -7.98 17.26 -5.20
CA PRO A 130 -7.38 16.59 -6.34
C PRO A 130 -7.72 17.32 -7.65
N PRO A 131 -6.85 17.28 -8.66
CA PRO A 131 -7.16 17.86 -9.96
C PRO A 131 -8.32 17.09 -10.59
N ILE A 132 -9.39 17.82 -10.92
CA ILE A 132 -10.64 17.26 -11.48
C ILE A 132 -10.47 16.70 -12.89
N ALA A 133 -9.42 17.12 -13.59
CA ALA A 133 -9.03 16.62 -14.90
C ALA A 133 -7.56 16.22 -14.87
N PHE A 134 -7.20 15.26 -15.72
CA PHE A 134 -5.80 14.94 -15.90
C PHE A 134 -5.05 16.17 -16.46
N PRO A 135 -3.92 16.57 -15.85
CA PRO A 135 -3.24 17.80 -16.23
C PRO A 135 -2.71 17.71 -17.66
N ASP A 136 -3.16 18.62 -18.52
CA ASP A 136 -2.51 18.88 -19.79
C ASP A 136 -1.17 19.56 -19.52
N THR A 137 -0.08 18.86 -19.82
CA THR A 137 1.27 19.35 -19.61
C THR A 137 1.76 20.26 -20.74
N GLY A 138 0.97 20.45 -21.80
CA GLY A 138 1.31 21.33 -22.93
C GLY A 138 2.59 20.92 -23.67
N LEU A 139 2.97 19.65 -23.56
CA LEU A 139 4.12 19.01 -24.22
C LEU A 139 3.69 18.33 -25.52
#